data_AF-A0A558F1A8-F1
#
_entry.id   AF-A0A558F1A8-F1
#
_cell.length_a   1.000
_cell.length_b   1.000
_cell.length_c   1.000
_cell.angle_alpha   90.00
_cell.angle_beta   90.00
_cell.angle_gamma   90.00
#
_symmetry.space_group_name_H-M   'P 1'
#
loop_
_entity.id
_entity.type
_entity.pdbx_description
1 polymer ?
#
loop_
_entity_poly.entity_id
_entity_poly.type
_entity_poly.pdbx_seq_one_letter_code
_entity_poly.pdbx_strand_id
1 'polypeptide(L)'
;MNTSYLDPLRQTIGQLPISPPPSPWEIAAQFAVGSLLEVGFDRDSELLLVTSSSGRSVIDCLTGQKIARDYTEDVESNQYLEAEGIGPLTGKTIPMAGINGGSLPVGAFDGWMIENVPLNWPCHHLLLVEPGSCLYGARYKQASAFHKLAIEIGLRAFGFSYTGQTLIIATSDSLIVYRRSTTPNAAL
;
A
#
# COMPACT_ATOMS: atom_id res chain seq x y z
N MET A 1 -27.48 3.41 -15.34
CA MET A 1 -26.71 4.67 -15.20
C MET A 1 -25.67 4.68 -16.32
N ASN A 2 -25.68 5.69 -17.21
CA ASN A 2 -24.73 5.74 -18.33
C ASN A 2 -23.35 6.21 -17.81
N THR A 3 -22.31 5.39 -17.99
CA THR A 3 -20.94 5.68 -17.54
C THR A 3 -19.94 5.71 -18.70
N SER A 4 -20.41 5.87 -19.95
CA SER A 4 -19.55 5.88 -21.13
C SER A 4 -18.48 6.98 -21.11
N TYR A 5 -18.74 8.05 -20.36
CA TYR A 5 -17.79 9.14 -20.15
C TYR A 5 -16.50 8.70 -19.42
N LEU A 6 -16.50 7.52 -18.78
CA LEU A 6 -15.34 6.90 -18.13
C LEU A 6 -14.57 5.96 -19.06
N ASP A 7 -15.11 5.58 -20.22
CA ASP A 7 -14.51 4.59 -21.12
C ASP A 7 -13.07 4.94 -21.56
N PRO A 8 -12.75 6.22 -21.88
CA PRO A 8 -11.36 6.57 -22.20
C PRO A 8 -10.39 6.29 -21.04
N LEU A 9 -10.81 6.57 -19.79
CA LEU A 9 -10.00 6.31 -18.61
C LEU A 9 -9.88 4.80 -18.35
N ARG A 10 -10.98 4.04 -18.48
CA ARG A 10 -10.96 2.57 -18.36
C ARG A 10 -10.01 1.94 -19.36
N GLN A 11 -10.03 2.40 -20.62
CA GLN A 11 -9.13 1.94 -21.66
C GLN A 11 -7.68 2.29 -21.34
N THR A 12 -7.42 3.52 -20.92
CA THR A 12 -6.07 3.98 -20.53
C THR A 12 -5.51 3.12 -19.40
N ILE A 13 -6.26 2.95 -18.30
CA ILE A 13 -5.84 2.12 -17.17
C ILE A 13 -5.70 0.66 -17.60
N GLY A 14 -6.63 0.13 -18.42
CA GLY A 14 -6.60 -1.25 -18.88
C GLY A 14 -5.37 -1.58 -19.74
N GLN A 15 -4.93 -0.64 -20.58
CA GLN A 15 -3.79 -0.81 -21.49
C GLN A 15 -2.44 -0.47 -20.85
N LEU A 16 -2.41 0.31 -19.76
CA LEU A 16 -1.18 0.66 -19.06
C LEU A 16 -0.49 -0.61 -18.51
N PRO A 17 0.76 -0.93 -18.88
CA PRO A 17 1.44 -2.09 -18.32
C PRO A 17 1.75 -1.87 -16.83
N ILE A 18 1.94 -2.96 -16.08
CA ILE A 18 2.59 -2.88 -14.76
C ILE A 18 4.04 -2.46 -15.00
N SER A 19 4.52 -1.47 -14.26
CA SER A 19 5.89 -0.96 -14.37
C SER A 19 6.60 -0.96 -13.01
N PRO A 20 7.94 -0.92 -12.99
CA PRO A 20 8.66 -0.56 -11.78
C PRO A 20 8.14 0.75 -11.18
N PRO A 21 8.28 0.95 -9.85
CA PRO A 21 7.90 2.21 -9.24
C PRO A 21 8.71 3.37 -9.85
N PRO A 22 8.08 4.52 -10.15
CA PRO A 22 8.77 5.70 -10.65
C PRO A 22 9.63 6.34 -9.54
N SER A 23 10.66 7.10 -9.89
CA SER A 23 11.35 7.97 -8.92
C SER A 23 10.33 8.90 -8.22
N PRO A 24 10.41 9.10 -6.89
CA PRO A 24 11.50 8.70 -5.99
C PRO A 24 11.27 7.32 -5.34
N TRP A 25 10.37 6.48 -5.84
CA TRP A 25 10.00 5.22 -5.21
C TRP A 25 10.85 4.05 -5.70
N GLU A 26 11.23 3.18 -4.76
CA GLU A 26 11.91 1.92 -5.03
C GLU A 26 11.31 0.79 -4.18
N ILE A 27 11.46 -0.46 -4.63
CA ILE A 27 11.06 -1.63 -3.83
C ILE A 27 12.10 -1.84 -2.73
N ALA A 28 11.66 -1.71 -1.47
CA ALA A 28 12.48 -1.99 -0.29
C ALA A 28 12.52 -3.49 0.02
N ALA A 29 11.37 -4.15 -0.08
CA ALA A 29 11.23 -5.57 0.22
C ALA A 29 9.96 -6.18 -0.41
N GLN A 30 10.01 -7.49 -0.59
CA GLN A 30 8.86 -8.31 -0.95
C GLN A 30 8.86 -9.57 -0.09
N PHE A 31 7.73 -9.84 0.57
CA PHE A 31 7.56 -10.98 1.45
C PHE A 31 6.45 -11.88 0.94
N ALA A 32 6.69 -13.19 0.94
CA ALA A 32 5.61 -14.17 0.93
C ALA A 32 5.06 -14.29 2.37
N VAL A 33 3.75 -14.12 2.53
CA VAL A 33 3.07 -14.16 3.83
C VAL A 33 1.85 -15.05 3.70
N GLY A 34 1.93 -16.28 4.20
CA GLY A 34 0.77 -17.18 4.18
C GLY A 34 -0.37 -16.65 5.03
N SER A 35 -1.54 -16.45 4.41
CA SER A 35 -2.77 -15.99 5.05
C SER A 35 -2.59 -14.68 5.83
N LEU A 36 -2.07 -13.66 5.15
CA LEU A 36 -2.04 -12.29 5.68
C LEU A 36 -3.46 -11.80 5.90
N LEU A 37 -3.72 -11.29 7.11
CA LEU A 37 -5.03 -10.84 7.55
C LEU A 37 -5.13 -9.32 7.48
N GLU A 38 -4.19 -8.62 8.12
CA GLU A 38 -4.17 -7.16 8.22
C GLU A 38 -2.76 -6.62 8.50
N VAL A 39 -2.58 -5.34 8.23
CA VAL A 39 -1.35 -4.59 8.47
C VAL A 39 -1.65 -3.21 9.05
N GLY A 40 -0.70 -2.62 9.75
CA GLY A 40 -0.85 -1.28 10.33
C GLY A 40 0.49 -0.62 10.59
N PHE A 41 0.59 0.67 10.27
CA PHE A 41 1.77 1.46 10.57
C PHE A 41 1.70 2.03 11.99
N ASP A 42 2.86 2.06 12.65
CA ASP A 42 3.06 2.97 13.76
C ASP A 42 2.89 4.43 13.30
N ARG A 43 2.30 5.28 14.15
CA ARG A 43 2.06 6.69 13.81
C ARG A 43 3.31 7.55 13.83
N ASP A 44 4.33 7.11 14.56
CA ASP A 44 5.53 7.90 14.84
C ASP A 44 6.78 7.35 14.10
N SER A 45 6.65 6.27 13.33
CA SER A 45 7.78 5.60 12.67
C SER A 45 7.36 4.85 11.41
N GLU A 46 8.34 4.30 10.69
CA GLU A 46 8.14 3.47 9.49
C GLU A 46 8.03 1.98 9.82
N LEU A 47 7.64 1.65 11.06
CA LEU A 47 7.44 0.27 11.47
C LEU A 47 6.02 -0.19 11.11
N LEU A 48 5.95 -1.32 10.42
CA LEU A 48 4.70 -1.96 10.02
C LEU A 48 4.47 -3.22 10.84
N LEU A 49 3.35 -3.25 11.57
CA LEU A 49 2.82 -4.48 12.15
C LEU A 49 2.08 -5.26 11.07
N VAL A 50 2.38 -6.55 10.96
CA VAL A 50 1.72 -7.49 10.06
C VAL A 50 1.15 -8.63 10.88
N THR A 51 -0.13 -8.96 10.67
CA THR A 51 -0.76 -10.14 11.27
C THR A 51 -1.14 -11.13 10.19
N SER A 52 -0.87 -12.40 10.47
CA SER A 52 -1.26 -13.53 9.63
C SER A 52 -1.76 -14.66 10.52
N SER A 53 -2.35 -15.70 9.92
CA SER A 53 -2.80 -16.87 10.69
C SER A 53 -1.68 -17.57 11.46
N SER A 54 -0.42 -17.37 11.06
CA SER A 54 0.77 -17.94 11.69
C SER A 54 1.44 -17.03 12.73
N GLY A 55 0.83 -15.88 13.05
CA GLY A 55 1.31 -14.96 14.08
C GLY A 55 1.56 -13.54 13.59
N ARG A 56 2.28 -12.75 14.38
CA ARG A 56 2.54 -11.32 14.13
C ARG A 56 3.99 -11.03 13.79
N SER A 57 4.27 -10.06 12.93
CA SER A 57 5.63 -9.62 12.59
C SER A 57 5.71 -8.11 12.61
N VAL A 58 6.88 -7.55 12.95
CA VAL A 58 7.18 -6.14 12.72
C VAL A 58 8.24 -6.04 11.63
N ILE A 59 7.97 -5.20 10.64
CA ILE A 59 8.86 -4.89 9.53
C ILE A 59 9.31 -3.44 9.69
N ASP A 60 10.61 -3.22 9.60
CA ASP A 60 11.16 -1.90 9.35
C ASP A 60 11.11 -1.63 7.85
N CYS A 61 10.20 -0.75 7.43
CA CYS A 61 9.97 -0.47 6.03
C CYS A 61 11.06 0.39 5.39
N LEU A 62 11.88 1.09 6.18
CA LEU A 62 13.04 1.81 5.65
C LEU A 62 14.13 0.83 5.27
N THR A 63 14.40 -0.20 6.08
CA THR A 63 15.44 -1.19 5.77
C THR A 63 14.94 -2.38 4.96
N GLY A 64 13.62 -2.60 4.93
CA GLY A 64 13.01 -3.78 4.31
C GLY A 64 13.20 -5.06 5.13
N GLN A 65 13.51 -4.95 6.43
CA GLN A 65 13.82 -6.11 7.29
C GLN A 65 12.69 -6.43 8.25
N LYS A 66 12.46 -7.73 8.49
CA LYS A 66 11.63 -8.21 9.59
C LYS A 66 12.46 -8.17 10.88
N ILE A 67 12.04 -7.34 11.83
CA ILE A 67 12.82 -7.03 13.05
C ILE A 67 12.20 -7.62 14.32
N ALA A 68 10.94 -8.07 14.28
CA ALA A 68 10.33 -8.84 15.35
C ALA A 68 9.37 -9.88 14.78
N ARG A 69 9.24 -11.02 15.47
CA ARG A 69 8.32 -12.10 15.11
C ARG A 69 7.76 -12.73 16.36
N ASP A 70 6.44 -12.86 16.37
CA ASP A 70 5.66 -13.66 17.30
C ASP A 70 5.00 -14.80 16.53
N TYR A 71 5.15 -16.02 17.03
CA TYR A 71 4.69 -17.27 16.42
C TYR A 71 3.39 -17.80 17.05
N THR A 72 2.75 -17.06 17.95
CA THR A 72 1.41 -17.42 18.41
C THR A 72 0.47 -17.53 17.21
N GLU A 73 -0.06 -18.72 16.96
CA GLU A 73 -0.98 -19.02 15.87
C GLU A 73 -2.41 -18.55 16.23
N ASP A 74 -3.33 -18.68 15.27
CA ASP A 74 -4.75 -18.31 15.43
C ASP A 74 -4.94 -16.86 15.85
N VAL A 75 -4.10 -15.97 15.33
CA VAL A 75 -4.28 -14.52 15.48
C VAL A 75 -5.53 -14.12 14.72
N GLU A 76 -6.55 -13.67 15.45
CA GLU A 76 -7.78 -13.14 14.88
C GLU A 76 -7.67 -11.64 14.66
N SER A 77 -8.22 -11.16 13.53
CA SER A 77 -8.37 -9.73 13.30
C SER A 77 -9.45 -9.16 14.23
N ASN A 78 -9.10 -8.09 14.93
CA ASN A 78 -9.99 -7.41 15.86
C ASN A 78 -11.06 -6.60 15.12
N GLN A 79 -12.33 -6.68 15.55
CA GLN A 79 -13.44 -5.89 14.99
C GLN A 79 -13.28 -4.37 15.17
N TYR A 80 -12.46 -3.95 16.14
CA TYR A 80 -12.14 -2.53 16.37
C TYR A 80 -11.04 -2.00 15.45
N LEU A 81 -10.52 -2.83 14.53
CA LEU A 81 -9.50 -2.44 13.55
C LEU A 81 -8.21 -1.95 14.22
N GLU A 82 -7.83 -2.60 15.31
CA GLU A 82 -6.68 -2.26 16.13
C GLU A 82 -6.00 -3.52 16.66
N ALA A 83 -4.67 -3.53 16.72
CA ALA A 83 -3.88 -4.61 17.29
C ALA A 83 -2.79 -4.09 18.23
N GLU A 84 -2.49 -4.86 19.27
CA GLU A 84 -1.34 -4.58 20.14
C GLU A 84 -0.04 -4.89 19.38
N GLY A 85 0.88 -3.92 19.40
CA GLY A 85 2.21 -4.07 18.84
C GLY A 85 3.07 -5.08 19.59
N ILE A 86 4.10 -5.58 18.91
CA ILE A 86 5.08 -6.52 19.47
C ILE A 86 6.49 -5.96 19.33
N GLY A 87 7.46 -6.51 20.06
CA GLY A 87 8.86 -6.13 19.96
C GLY A 87 9.03 -4.62 20.16
N PRO A 88 9.57 -3.86 19.19
CA PRO A 88 9.74 -2.41 19.29
C PRO A 88 8.42 -1.62 19.35
N LEU A 89 7.28 -2.25 19.01
CA LEU A 89 5.94 -1.65 19.09
C LEU A 89 5.17 -2.06 20.36
N THR A 90 5.80 -2.81 21.28
CA THR A 90 5.15 -3.24 22.53
C THR A 90 4.57 -2.04 23.29
N GLY A 91 3.33 -2.17 23.77
CA GLY A 91 2.62 -1.11 24.49
C GLY A 91 1.98 -0.05 23.59
N LYS A 92 2.10 -0.17 22.27
CA LYS A 92 1.36 0.65 21.31
C LYS A 92 0.15 -0.11 20.77
N THR A 93 -0.97 0.60 20.62
CA THR A 93 -2.12 0.14 19.84
C THR A 93 -1.99 0.65 18.41
N ILE A 94 -1.93 -0.28 17.45
CA ILE A 94 -1.72 0.02 16.04
C ILE A 94 -3.06 -0.06 15.30
N PRO A 95 -3.49 1.00 14.60
CA PRO A 95 -4.65 0.93 13.70
C PRO A 95 -4.35 0.01 12.52
N MET A 96 -5.25 -0.92 12.26
CA MET A 96 -5.09 -1.99 11.29
C MET A 96 -5.99 -1.79 10.07
N ALA A 97 -5.51 -2.25 8.92
CA ALA A 97 -6.24 -2.34 7.67
C ALA A 97 -6.08 -3.75 7.09
N GLY A 98 -7.18 -4.38 6.67
CA GLY A 98 -7.16 -5.75 6.17
C GLY A 98 -8.53 -6.37 5.96
N ILE A 99 -8.63 -7.66 6.29
CA ILE A 99 -9.81 -8.51 6.04
C ILE A 99 -11.11 -7.98 6.65
N ASN A 100 -11.05 -7.32 7.81
CA ASN A 100 -12.20 -6.77 8.51
C ASN A 100 -12.49 -5.29 8.15
N GLY A 101 -11.72 -4.70 7.23
CA GLY A 101 -11.82 -3.30 6.84
C GLY A 101 -10.64 -2.48 7.35
N GLY A 102 -10.88 -1.18 7.59
CA GLY A 102 -9.84 -0.21 7.89
C GLY A 102 -9.19 0.37 6.63
N SER A 103 -8.28 1.32 6.82
CA SER A 103 -7.55 1.95 5.73
C SER A 103 -6.20 2.48 6.20
N LEU A 104 -5.21 2.39 5.33
CA LEU A 104 -4.00 3.19 5.46
C LEU A 104 -4.19 4.55 4.75
N PRO A 105 -3.38 5.58 5.07
CA PRO A 105 -3.34 6.81 4.29
C PRO A 105 -3.21 6.53 2.79
N VAL A 106 -4.13 7.06 1.98
CA VAL A 106 -4.08 6.92 0.51
C VAL A 106 -3.31 8.05 -0.17
N GLY A 107 -2.83 9.03 0.61
CA GLY A 107 -2.03 10.15 0.15
C GLY A 107 -0.89 10.47 1.09
N ALA A 108 0.23 10.93 0.54
CA ALA A 108 1.36 11.48 1.26
C ALA A 108 1.34 13.01 1.24
N PHE A 109 2.02 13.65 2.20
CA PHE A 109 2.02 15.11 2.36
C PHE A 109 2.56 15.89 1.16
N ASP A 110 3.41 15.27 0.34
CA ASP A 110 3.98 15.88 -0.86
C ASP A 110 3.12 15.66 -2.11
N GLY A 111 1.90 15.14 -1.96
CA GLY A 111 0.89 15.06 -3.02
C GLY A 111 0.88 13.76 -3.81
N TRP A 112 1.76 12.80 -3.50
CA TRP A 112 1.62 11.44 -4.05
C TRP A 112 0.36 10.79 -3.51
N MET A 113 -0.38 10.10 -4.38
CA MET A 113 -1.61 9.38 -4.03
C MET A 113 -1.55 7.95 -4.56
N ILE A 114 -2.21 7.01 -3.88
CA ILE A 114 -2.49 5.69 -4.43
C ILE A 114 -3.99 5.50 -4.60
N GLU A 115 -4.37 5.06 -5.79
CA GLU A 115 -5.76 4.82 -6.19
C GLU A 115 -5.97 3.33 -6.48
N ASN A 116 -7.14 2.83 -6.08
CA ASN A 116 -7.57 1.47 -6.38
C ASN A 116 -8.73 1.51 -7.38
N VAL A 117 -8.50 0.99 -8.59
CA VAL A 117 -9.51 0.97 -9.65
C VAL A 117 -9.89 -0.47 -10.00
N PRO A 118 -11.02 -0.99 -9.50
CA PRO A 118 -11.51 -2.31 -9.84
C PRO A 118 -12.21 -2.28 -11.21
N LEU A 119 -11.45 -2.31 -12.30
CA LEU A 119 -12.01 -2.29 -13.67
C LEU A 119 -12.84 -3.55 -13.98
N ASN A 120 -12.32 -4.71 -13.60
CA ASN A 120 -12.94 -6.02 -13.79
C ASN A 120 -12.88 -6.78 -12.47
N TRP A 121 -13.84 -6.53 -11.58
CA TRP A 121 -13.87 -7.21 -10.27
C TRP A 121 -13.73 -8.73 -10.44
N PRO A 122 -12.87 -9.41 -9.66
CA PRO A 122 -12.17 -8.95 -8.46
C PRO A 122 -10.78 -8.34 -8.67
N CYS A 123 -10.40 -7.97 -9.90
CA CYS A 123 -9.06 -7.44 -10.20
C CYS A 123 -8.94 -5.96 -9.83
N HIS A 124 -8.12 -5.67 -8.82
CA HIS A 124 -7.82 -4.31 -8.34
C HIS A 124 -6.59 -3.76 -9.05
N HIS A 125 -6.73 -2.61 -9.72
CA HIS A 125 -5.61 -1.92 -10.36
C HIS A 125 -5.08 -0.85 -9.40
N LEU A 126 -3.84 -1.01 -8.95
CA LEU A 126 -3.21 -0.14 -7.96
C LEU A 126 -2.36 0.88 -8.69
N LEU A 127 -2.80 2.14 -8.67
CA LEU A 127 -2.22 3.23 -9.43
C LEU A 127 -1.55 4.23 -8.50
N LEU A 128 -0.26 4.45 -8.68
CA LEU A 128 0.47 5.52 -8.00
C LEU A 128 0.38 6.79 -8.84
N VAL A 129 -0.25 7.83 -8.30
CA VAL A 129 -0.52 9.10 -8.97
C VAL A 129 0.50 10.14 -8.53
N GLU A 130 1.11 10.83 -9.49
CA GLU A 130 2.12 11.84 -9.23
C GLU A 130 1.53 13.11 -8.56
N PRO A 131 2.33 13.87 -7.80
CA PRO A 131 1.90 15.14 -7.22
C PRO A 131 1.28 16.08 -8.23
N GLY A 132 0.10 16.63 -7.89
CA GLY A 132 -0.65 17.55 -8.76
C GLY A 132 -1.35 16.89 -9.95
N SER A 133 -1.22 15.57 -10.12
CA SER A 133 -1.99 14.80 -11.11
C SER A 133 -3.26 14.22 -10.52
N CYS A 134 -4.23 13.92 -11.37
CA CYS A 134 -5.37 13.07 -11.01
C CYS A 134 -5.78 12.17 -12.19
N LEU A 135 -6.49 11.06 -11.90
CA LEU A 135 -6.92 10.11 -12.94
C LEU A 135 -7.78 10.77 -14.02
N TYR A 136 -8.50 11.84 -13.67
CA TYR A 136 -9.39 12.56 -14.58
C TYR A 136 -8.72 13.78 -15.24
N GLY A 137 -7.43 14.02 -15.01
CA GLY A 137 -6.75 15.26 -15.44
C GLY A 137 -6.89 15.52 -16.94
N ALA A 138 -6.68 14.48 -17.78
CA ALA A 138 -6.82 14.60 -19.24
C ALA A 138 -8.20 15.13 -19.68
N ARG A 139 -9.27 14.76 -18.98
CA ARG A 139 -10.64 15.24 -19.26
C ARG A 139 -10.78 16.74 -19.00
N TYR A 140 -10.10 17.24 -17.97
CA TYR A 140 -10.17 18.62 -17.52
C TYR A 140 -8.98 19.47 -17.97
N LYS A 141 -8.15 18.96 -18.90
CA LYS A 141 -6.91 19.61 -19.37
C LYS A 141 -5.93 19.93 -18.23
N GLN A 142 -5.83 19.01 -17.28
CA GLN A 142 -4.91 19.03 -16.14
C GLN A 142 -3.95 17.83 -16.22
N ALA A 143 -2.93 17.81 -15.35
CA ALA A 143 -1.98 16.71 -15.27
C ALA A 143 -2.67 15.39 -14.90
N SER A 144 -2.30 14.31 -15.59
CA SER A 144 -2.84 12.96 -15.37
C SER A 144 -1.73 11.91 -15.46
N ALA A 145 -0.62 12.14 -14.75
CA ALA A 145 0.47 11.20 -14.65
C ALA A 145 0.20 10.19 -13.52
N PHE A 146 0.17 8.92 -13.87
CA PHE A 146 0.03 7.81 -12.92
C PHE A 146 0.69 6.54 -13.47
N HIS A 147 1.11 5.69 -12.54
CA HIS A 147 1.88 4.47 -12.81
C HIS A 147 1.13 3.27 -12.24
N LYS A 148 1.01 2.18 -13.00
CA LYS A 148 0.37 0.96 -12.51
C LYS A 148 1.40 0.11 -11.77
N LEU A 149 1.28 0.04 -10.45
CA LEU A 149 2.17 -0.74 -9.60
C LEU A 149 1.80 -2.22 -9.60
N ALA A 150 0.50 -2.53 -9.59
CA ALA A 150 0.03 -3.92 -9.49
C ALA A 150 -1.39 -4.10 -10.03
N ILE A 151 -1.72 -5.36 -10.35
CA ILE A 151 -3.09 -5.84 -10.53
C ILE A 151 -3.27 -7.02 -9.60
N GLU A 152 -4.05 -6.84 -8.53
CA GLU A 152 -4.14 -7.83 -7.46
C GLU A 152 -5.55 -8.39 -7.31
N ILE A 153 -5.60 -9.65 -6.88
CA ILE A 153 -6.79 -10.34 -6.38
C ILE A 153 -6.52 -10.66 -4.91
N GLY A 154 -7.52 -10.56 -4.04
CA GLY A 154 -7.31 -10.81 -2.60
C GLY A 154 -6.54 -9.70 -1.89
N LEU A 155 -6.65 -8.46 -2.38
CA LEU A 155 -6.09 -7.27 -1.76
C LEU A 155 -6.61 -7.13 -0.31
N ARG A 156 -5.69 -7.01 0.65
CA ARG A 156 -5.98 -6.79 2.07
C ARG A 156 -5.88 -5.32 2.43
N ALA A 157 -4.79 -4.68 2.04
CA ALA A 157 -4.55 -3.28 2.32
C ALA A 157 -3.55 -2.70 1.33
N PHE A 158 -3.59 -1.39 1.18
CA PHE A 158 -2.60 -0.61 0.46
C PHE A 158 -2.60 0.81 1.02
N GLY A 159 -1.48 1.50 0.91
CA GLY A 159 -1.36 2.89 1.35
C GLY A 159 -0.02 3.22 1.97
N PHE A 160 0.12 4.49 2.31
CA PHE A 160 1.33 5.08 2.82
C PHE A 160 1.48 4.89 4.33
N SER A 161 2.72 4.95 4.80
CA SER A 161 3.00 5.25 6.21
C SER A 161 2.54 6.66 6.57
N TYR A 162 2.40 6.95 7.87
CA TYR A 162 2.00 8.27 8.33
C TYR A 162 3.03 9.37 8.00
N THR A 163 4.31 9.03 7.77
CA THR A 163 5.31 10.01 7.32
C THR A 163 5.34 10.18 5.79
N GLY A 164 4.70 9.28 5.04
CA GLY A 164 4.71 9.30 3.57
C GLY A 164 6.03 8.85 2.93
N GLN A 165 6.92 8.21 3.70
CA GLN A 165 8.20 7.67 3.20
C GLN A 165 8.08 6.22 2.70
N THR A 166 7.06 5.51 3.14
CA THR A 166 6.77 4.14 2.71
C THR A 166 5.38 4.05 2.09
N LEU A 167 5.24 3.19 1.10
CA LEU A 167 3.98 2.73 0.52
C LEU A 167 3.97 1.20 0.56
N ILE A 168 2.84 0.58 0.89
CA ILE A 168 2.70 -0.89 0.85
C ILE A 168 1.54 -1.32 -0.03
N ILE A 169 1.67 -2.54 -0.54
CA ILE A 169 0.56 -3.33 -1.11
C ILE A 169 0.59 -4.68 -0.41
N ALA A 170 -0.50 -5.02 0.27
CA ALA A 170 -0.66 -6.28 0.99
C ALA A 170 -1.82 -7.08 0.37
N THR A 171 -1.54 -8.30 -0.03
CA THR A 171 -2.52 -9.32 -0.46
C THR A 171 -2.65 -10.39 0.61
N SER A 172 -3.53 -11.38 0.41
CA SER A 172 -3.65 -12.51 1.33
C SER A 172 -2.41 -13.40 1.42
N ASP A 173 -1.49 -13.30 0.46
CA ASP A 173 -0.32 -14.18 0.31
C ASP A 173 1.02 -13.42 0.20
N SER A 174 0.99 -12.09 0.09
CA SER A 174 2.19 -11.30 -0.12
C SER A 174 2.11 -9.90 0.50
N LEU A 175 3.28 -9.32 0.72
CA LEU A 175 3.46 -7.93 1.10
C LEU A 175 4.61 -7.34 0.29
N ILE A 176 4.33 -6.27 -0.45
CA ILE A 176 5.32 -5.46 -1.14
C ILE A 176 5.48 -4.15 -0.39
N VAL A 177 6.73 -3.79 -0.09
CA VAL A 177 7.10 -2.54 0.57
C VAL A 177 7.88 -1.68 -0.40
N TYR A 178 7.36 -0.49 -0.67
CA TYR A 178 8.03 0.57 -1.41
C TYR A 178 8.54 1.62 -0.42
N ARG A 179 9.71 2.18 -0.68
CA ARG A 179 10.26 3.32 0.06
C ARG A 179 10.74 4.39 -0.89
N ARG A 180 10.99 5.59 -0.37
CA ARG A 180 11.72 6.61 -1.11
C ARG A 180 13.20 6.23 -1.24
N SER A 181 13.75 6.37 -2.44
CA SER A 181 15.17 6.29 -2.71
C SER A 181 15.90 7.34 -1.88
N THR A 182 16.91 6.90 -1.14
CA THR A 182 17.79 7.77 -0.36
C THR A 182 18.88 8.40 -1.21
N THR A 183 19.01 7.97 -2.47
CA THR A 183 19.92 8.56 -3.44
C THR A 183 19.40 9.95 -3.84
N PRO A 184 20.17 11.04 -3.63
CA PRO A 184 19.78 12.35 -4.12
C PRO A 184 19.57 12.26 -5.64
N ASN A 185 18.45 12.80 -6.14
CA ASN A 185 18.29 13.02 -7.57
C ASN A 185 19.52 13.81 -8.04
N ALA A 186 20.37 13.19 -8.86
CA ALA A 186 21.36 13.93 -9.62
C ALA A 186 20.56 14.84 -10.55
N ALA A 187 20.41 16.10 -10.14
CA ALA A 187 19.81 17.13 -10.97
C ALA A 187 20.56 17.17 -12.30
N LEU A 188 19.84 16.90 -13.39
CA LEU A 188 20.24 17.23 -14.75
C LEU A 188 19.72 18.63 -15.09
#